data_AF-A0A6B3NI44-F1
#
_entry.id   AF-A0A6B3NI44-F1
#
_cell.length_a   1.000
_cell.length_b   1.000
_cell.length_c   1.000
_cell.angle_alpha   90.00
_cell.angle_beta   90.00
_cell.angle_gamma   90.00
#
_symmetry.space_group_name_H-M   'P 1'
#
loop_
_entity.id
_entity.type
_entity.pdbx_description
1 polymer ?
#
loop_
_entity_poly.entity_id
_entity_poly.type
_entity_poly.pdbx_seq_one_letter_code
_entity_poly.pdbx_strand_id
1 'polypeptide(L)'
;MTQYTLTRLKPHYERLWAACQVRADLIDKIEEIASQIIELRPYYEKVGTEFPVPWWWVGCIHYRQNFTLIDSFILEMLGKLKMLQFENMPDEPDIPTLLFAFDAWNGFRGIVNDISSLVWAGTNHLKIETTVPGLGAIAFYMYHAGLTQTDADAREHKPGEVKLVVLTTTTFKNSPIQSYKLQESEKITVNQGQVFSIVEDDPYEDGAHVRVVLADDSLGEKKVWFCYSQHVEIRGCQSDNKPQDEPEILPEPSKRNRGKLIDIPGESDVCLFDPILGENCHFTWAEATKGGTRLPENQKVVDNIKKITEGLEEIRELFGAKPITITSFYRPPHINRQVGGARNSRHIQGDAVDFVIQGIPPKEVHRRLEPWWGSRGGIASASVFTHVDCRGYKARWSYGY
;
A
#
# COMPACT_ATOMS: atom_id res chain seq x y z
N MET A 1 30.65 19.65 28.52
CA MET A 1 30.48 19.30 27.08
C MET A 1 29.72 17.97 27.01
N THR A 2 28.45 17.99 27.43
CA THR A 2 27.69 16.78 27.80
C THR A 2 26.21 16.91 27.42
N GLN A 3 25.88 17.71 26.39
CA GLN A 3 24.50 18.15 26.22
C GLN A 3 23.66 17.20 25.36
N TYR A 4 24.22 16.58 24.31
CA TYR A 4 23.44 15.80 23.35
C TYR A 4 24.10 14.44 23.09
N THR A 5 23.64 13.42 23.83
CA THR A 5 24.00 12.02 23.59
C THR A 5 22.75 11.25 23.19
N LEU A 6 22.90 10.20 22.38
CA LEU A 6 21.79 9.35 21.97
C LEU A 6 21.05 8.80 23.19
N THR A 7 21.77 8.30 24.20
CA THR A 7 21.20 7.78 25.45
C THR A 7 20.30 8.80 26.16
N ARG A 8 20.67 10.08 26.15
CA ARG A 8 19.88 11.14 26.80
C ARG A 8 18.66 11.54 25.97
N LEU A 9 18.81 11.69 24.66
CA LEU A 9 17.76 12.24 23.80
C LEU A 9 16.80 11.19 23.25
N LYS A 10 17.19 9.92 23.20
CA LYS A 10 16.38 8.84 22.64
C LYS A 10 14.95 8.78 23.22
N PRO A 11 14.73 8.81 24.55
CA PRO A 11 13.37 8.83 25.11
C PRO A 11 12.57 10.09 24.75
N HIS A 12 13.26 11.20 24.47
CA HIS A 12 12.60 12.43 24.02
C HIS A 12 12.13 12.29 22.58
N TYR A 13 12.98 11.80 21.68
CA TYR A 13 12.60 11.53 20.29
C TYR A 13 11.47 10.51 20.17
N GLU A 14 11.46 9.47 21.01
CA GLU A 14 10.34 8.51 21.09
C GLU A 14 9.01 9.21 21.38
N ARG A 15 8.98 10.11 22.39
CA ARG A 15 7.77 10.87 22.74
C ARG A 15 7.36 11.85 21.64
N LEU A 16 8.31 12.56 21.04
CA LEU A 16 8.03 13.48 19.94
C LEU A 16 7.46 12.71 18.74
N TRP A 17 8.06 11.59 18.36
CA TRP A 17 7.58 10.77 17.26
C TRP A 17 6.17 10.24 17.50
N ALA A 18 5.91 9.65 18.68
CA ALA A 18 4.60 9.09 19.02
C ALA A 18 3.46 10.13 19.03
N ALA A 19 3.78 11.39 19.39
CA ALA A 19 2.82 12.48 19.42
C ALA A 19 2.84 13.35 18.14
N CYS A 20 3.64 13.00 17.13
CA CYS A 20 3.83 13.83 15.95
C CYS A 20 2.57 13.89 15.09
N GLN A 21 2.23 15.09 14.64
CA GLN A 21 1.24 15.35 13.62
C GLN A 21 1.80 16.36 12.64
N VAL A 22 1.76 16.03 11.35
CA VAL A 22 2.17 16.95 10.28
C VAL A 22 1.06 17.97 10.03
N ARG A 23 1.43 19.22 9.85
CA ARG A 23 0.48 20.29 9.54
C ARG A 23 -0.16 20.05 8.17
N ALA A 24 -1.48 20.14 8.13
CA ALA A 24 -2.26 19.88 6.92
C ALA A 24 -1.86 20.78 5.73
N ASP A 25 -1.49 22.04 5.98
CA ASP A 25 -1.09 23.00 4.94
C ASP A 25 0.26 22.69 4.27
N LEU A 26 1.04 21.75 4.83
CA LEU A 26 2.31 21.32 4.27
C LEU A 26 2.25 19.94 3.60
N ILE A 27 1.11 19.26 3.64
CA ILE A 27 0.99 17.88 3.13
C ILE A 27 1.29 17.83 1.63
N ASP A 28 0.66 18.68 0.81
CA ASP A 28 0.90 18.71 -0.65
C ASP A 28 2.40 18.93 -0.98
N LYS A 29 3.06 19.79 -0.20
CA LYS A 29 4.49 20.04 -0.38
C LYS A 29 5.33 18.83 0.04
N ILE A 30 5.00 18.20 1.16
CA ILE A 30 5.69 16.99 1.63
C ILE A 30 5.50 15.83 0.67
N GLU A 31 4.34 15.71 0.02
CA GLU A 31 4.09 14.73 -1.04
C GLU A 31 4.98 14.94 -2.28
N GLU A 32 5.13 16.18 -2.72
CA GLU A 32 6.04 16.55 -3.81
C GLU A 32 7.49 16.17 -3.46
N ILE A 33 7.90 16.46 -2.23
CA ILE A 33 9.24 16.14 -1.70
C ILE A 33 9.45 14.64 -1.64
N ALA A 34 8.50 13.89 -1.08
CA ALA A 34 8.58 12.44 -0.98
C ALA A 34 8.68 11.82 -2.38
N SER A 35 7.96 12.35 -3.37
CA SER A 35 8.04 11.89 -4.77
C SER A 35 9.44 12.09 -5.36
N GLN A 36 10.05 13.27 -5.17
CA GLN A 36 11.42 13.53 -5.61
C GLN A 36 12.45 12.64 -4.90
N ILE A 37 12.25 12.39 -3.60
CA ILE A 37 13.11 11.48 -2.83
C ILE A 37 13.01 10.05 -3.39
N ILE A 38 11.81 9.59 -3.73
CA ILE A 38 11.60 8.26 -4.32
C ILE A 38 12.24 8.17 -5.71
N GLU A 39 12.13 9.19 -6.55
CA GLU A 39 12.75 9.21 -7.88
C GLU A 39 14.28 9.06 -7.84
N LEU A 40 14.91 9.64 -6.80
CA LEU A 40 16.36 9.61 -6.61
C LEU A 40 16.84 8.45 -5.72
N ARG A 41 15.94 7.55 -5.32
CA ARG A 41 16.24 6.41 -4.44
C ARG A 41 17.49 5.60 -4.85
N PRO A 42 17.72 5.24 -6.13
CA PRO A 42 18.90 4.45 -6.52
C PRO A 42 20.25 5.14 -6.20
N TYR A 43 20.25 6.47 -6.07
CA TYR A 43 21.45 7.21 -5.68
C TYR A 43 21.66 7.17 -4.17
N TYR A 44 20.59 7.32 -3.40
CA TYR A 44 20.64 7.31 -1.93
C TYR A 44 20.98 5.93 -1.36
N GLU A 45 20.51 4.86 -2.00
CA GLU A 45 20.82 3.48 -1.59
C GLU A 45 22.31 3.19 -1.61
N LYS A 46 23.10 3.88 -2.45
CA LYS A 46 24.56 3.75 -2.46
C LYS A 46 25.17 4.12 -1.11
N VAL A 47 24.64 5.14 -0.44
CA VAL A 47 25.11 5.55 0.90
C VAL A 47 24.86 4.45 1.93
N GLY A 48 23.71 3.78 1.84
CA GLY A 48 23.34 2.65 2.72
C GLY A 48 24.26 1.43 2.57
N THR A 49 25.06 1.35 1.51
CA THR A 49 26.06 0.28 1.35
C THR A 49 27.33 0.52 2.17
N GLU A 50 27.60 1.76 2.57
CA GLU A 50 28.79 2.16 3.33
C GLU A 50 28.48 2.52 4.78
N PHE A 51 27.25 2.97 5.05
CA PHE A 51 26.81 3.41 6.38
C PHE A 51 25.43 2.83 6.69
N PRO A 52 25.13 2.49 7.95
CA PRO A 52 23.83 1.94 8.36
C PRO A 52 22.77 3.04 8.46
N VAL A 53 22.47 3.70 7.34
CA VAL A 53 21.42 4.70 7.20
C VAL A 53 20.48 4.33 6.05
N PRO A 54 19.16 4.47 6.22
CA PRO A 54 18.24 4.11 5.16
C PRO A 54 18.20 5.19 4.07
N TRP A 55 17.90 4.78 2.83
CA TRP A 55 17.86 5.67 1.66
C TRP A 55 16.91 6.86 1.83
N TRP A 56 15.79 6.69 2.54
CA TRP A 56 14.83 7.77 2.78
C TRP A 56 15.39 8.83 3.74
N TRP A 57 16.23 8.43 4.70
CA TRP A 57 16.89 9.35 5.62
C TRP A 57 17.90 10.22 4.87
N VAL A 58 18.67 9.60 3.98
CA VAL A 58 19.57 10.27 3.04
C VAL A 58 18.80 11.26 2.16
N GLY A 59 17.67 10.82 1.59
CA GLY A 59 16.83 11.66 0.74
C GLY A 59 16.25 12.88 1.47
N CYS A 60 15.84 12.73 2.74
CA CYS A 60 15.37 13.85 3.56
C CYS A 60 16.46 14.93 3.67
N ILE A 61 17.70 14.53 3.94
CA ILE A 61 18.84 15.46 4.01
C ILE A 61 19.11 16.10 2.65
N HIS A 62 19.17 15.30 1.58
CA HIS A 62 19.42 15.80 0.24
C HIS A 62 18.47 16.94 -0.13
N TYR A 63 17.18 16.69 0.06
CA TYR A 63 16.14 17.68 -0.21
C TYR A 63 16.37 18.96 0.60
N ARG A 64 16.65 18.83 1.90
CA ARG A 64 16.78 19.98 2.79
C ARG A 64 18.00 20.86 2.51
N GLN A 65 19.03 20.30 1.89
CA GLN A 65 20.24 21.00 1.48
C GLN A 65 20.16 21.58 0.06
N ASN A 66 19.08 21.30 -0.69
CA ASN A 66 18.81 21.85 -2.03
C ASN A 66 19.97 21.69 -3.02
N PHE A 67 20.63 20.53 -3.01
CA PHE A 67 21.67 20.23 -3.98
C PHE A 67 21.07 20.04 -5.38
N THR A 68 21.74 20.61 -6.38
CA THR A 68 21.34 20.51 -7.79
C THR A 68 21.92 19.30 -8.50
N LEU A 69 23.05 18.75 -8.01
CA LEU A 69 23.74 17.60 -8.59
C LEU A 69 23.87 16.49 -7.55
N ILE A 70 23.17 15.39 -7.81
CA ILE A 70 23.06 14.26 -6.88
C ILE A 70 24.42 13.61 -6.56
N ASP A 71 25.30 13.44 -7.56
CA ASP A 71 26.59 12.79 -7.33
C ASP A 71 27.51 13.63 -6.42
N SER A 72 27.44 14.96 -6.53
CA SER A 72 28.18 15.86 -5.64
C SER A 72 27.68 15.76 -4.20
N PHE A 73 26.35 15.68 -4.03
CA PHE A 73 25.75 15.46 -2.72
C PHE A 73 26.21 14.15 -2.09
N ILE A 74 26.19 13.05 -2.84
CA ILE A 74 26.59 11.73 -2.32
C ILE A 74 28.05 11.75 -1.84
N LEU A 75 28.96 12.34 -2.62
CA LEU A 75 30.37 12.45 -2.23
C LEU A 75 30.57 13.28 -0.95
N GLU A 76 29.90 14.43 -0.84
CA GLU A 76 29.96 15.26 0.36
C GLU A 76 29.39 14.54 1.58
N MET A 77 28.28 13.83 1.39
CA MET A 77 27.62 13.06 2.42
C MET A 77 28.50 11.94 2.98
N LEU A 78 29.09 11.11 2.12
CA LEU A 78 30.00 10.04 2.55
C LEU A 78 31.17 10.59 3.38
N GLY A 79 31.74 11.71 2.96
CA GLY A 79 32.81 12.40 3.71
C GLY A 79 32.36 12.84 5.11
N LYS A 80 31.17 13.44 5.20
CA LYS A 80 30.63 13.94 6.47
C LYS A 80 30.18 12.83 7.41
N LEU A 81 29.58 11.75 6.90
CA LEU A 81 29.18 10.59 7.71
C LEU A 81 30.37 9.95 8.40
N LYS A 82 31.49 9.81 7.67
CA LYS A 82 32.76 9.33 8.23
C LYS A 82 33.31 10.24 9.32
N MET A 83 33.23 11.56 9.15
CA MET A 83 33.65 12.51 10.19
C MET A 83 32.78 12.42 11.46
N LEU A 84 31.50 12.11 11.29
CA LEU A 84 30.54 11.98 12.39
C LEU A 84 30.52 10.57 13.00
N GLN A 85 31.38 9.65 12.52
CA GLN A 85 31.49 8.27 12.99
C GLN A 85 30.17 7.48 12.89
N PHE A 86 29.41 7.73 11.83
CA PHE A 86 28.14 7.05 11.60
C PHE A 86 28.29 5.54 11.35
N GLU A 87 29.50 5.08 11.01
CA GLU A 87 29.85 3.66 10.93
C GLU A 87 29.68 2.92 12.28
N ASN A 88 29.61 3.65 13.40
CA ASN A 88 29.38 3.07 14.73
C ASN A 88 27.90 3.01 15.13
N MET A 89 26.98 3.44 14.26
CA MET A 89 25.55 3.27 14.50
C MET A 89 25.15 1.79 14.42
N PRO A 90 24.03 1.38 15.05
CA PRO A 90 23.47 0.06 14.86
C PRO A 90 23.18 -0.19 13.38
N ASP A 91 23.36 -1.44 12.91
CA ASP A 91 23.08 -1.83 11.52
C ASP A 91 21.62 -1.52 11.11
N GLU A 92 20.69 -1.65 12.07
CA GLU A 92 19.27 -1.32 11.93
C GLU A 92 18.89 -0.25 12.97
N PRO A 93 19.14 1.04 12.69
CA PRO A 93 18.83 2.11 13.63
C PRO A 93 17.32 2.33 13.71
N ASP A 94 16.79 2.34 14.93
CA ASP A 94 15.39 2.71 15.15
C ASP A 94 15.13 4.20 14.83
N ILE A 95 13.84 4.54 14.69
CA ILE A 95 13.42 5.91 14.36
C ILE A 95 14.01 6.96 15.33
N PRO A 96 14.00 6.78 16.66
CA PRO A 96 14.67 7.70 17.58
C PRO A 96 16.16 7.91 17.30
N THR A 97 16.88 6.85 16.92
CA THR A 97 18.29 6.92 16.54
C THR A 97 18.48 7.72 15.26
N LEU A 98 17.61 7.54 14.27
CA LEU A 98 17.63 8.30 13.02
C LEU A 98 17.27 9.79 13.20
N LEU A 99 16.35 10.10 14.13
CA LEU A 99 16.03 11.49 14.51
C LEU A 99 17.21 12.18 15.20
N PHE A 100 17.88 11.49 16.12
CA PHE A 100 19.14 11.96 16.69
C PHE A 100 20.19 12.20 15.61
N ALA A 101 20.29 11.30 14.64
CA ALA A 101 21.23 11.40 13.53
C ALA A 101 20.98 12.65 12.67
N PHE A 102 19.72 13.05 12.44
CA PHE A 102 19.41 14.31 11.73
C PHE A 102 19.93 15.54 12.47
N ASP A 103 19.78 15.58 13.80
CA ASP A 103 20.32 16.69 14.59
C ASP A 103 21.86 16.64 14.67
N ALA A 104 22.46 15.44 14.76
CA ALA A 104 23.90 15.26 14.68
C ALA A 104 24.47 15.74 13.34
N TRP A 105 23.78 15.45 12.23
CA TRP A 105 24.11 15.98 10.91
C TRP A 105 24.14 17.51 10.89
N ASN A 106 23.23 18.15 11.63
CA ASN A 106 23.19 19.60 11.76
C ASN A 106 24.16 20.16 12.83
N GLY A 107 24.94 19.31 13.49
CA GLY A 107 25.76 19.68 14.64
C GLY A 107 24.95 20.26 15.80
N PHE A 108 23.70 19.81 15.98
CA PHE A 108 22.76 20.25 17.01
C PHE A 108 22.48 21.76 17.00
N ARG A 109 22.66 22.43 15.86
CA ARG A 109 22.40 23.88 15.72
C ARG A 109 20.90 24.17 15.72
N GLY A 110 20.52 25.29 16.35
CA GLY A 110 19.13 25.76 16.34
C GLY A 110 18.16 24.97 17.23
N ILE A 111 18.68 24.16 18.15
CA ILE A 111 17.88 23.43 19.14
C ILE A 111 17.45 24.37 20.26
N VAL A 112 16.13 24.41 20.52
CA VAL A 112 15.54 25.09 21.67
C VAL A 112 14.64 24.09 22.39
N ASN A 113 14.85 23.89 23.69
CA ASN A 113 14.14 22.87 24.49
C ASN A 113 14.19 21.46 23.87
N ASP A 114 15.38 21.07 23.36
CA ASP A 114 15.61 19.78 22.70
C ASP A 114 14.79 19.56 21.39
N ILE A 115 14.16 20.61 20.86
CA ILE A 115 13.42 20.60 19.58
C ILE A 115 14.16 21.46 18.55
N SER A 116 14.53 20.84 17.43
CA SER A 116 15.20 21.46 16.29
C SER A 116 14.19 21.88 15.23
N SER A 117 14.27 23.13 14.75
CA SER A 117 13.48 23.57 13.59
C SER A 117 13.87 22.85 12.30
N LEU A 118 15.11 22.35 12.20
CA LEU A 118 15.50 21.54 11.04
C LEU A 118 14.71 20.24 10.97
N VAL A 119 14.45 19.60 12.12
CA VAL A 119 13.78 18.30 12.19
C VAL A 119 12.26 18.48 12.26
N TRP A 120 11.77 19.36 13.12
CA TRP A 120 10.35 19.38 13.51
C TRP A 120 9.53 20.51 12.87
N ALA A 121 10.12 21.33 11.99
CA ALA A 121 9.36 22.32 11.23
C ALA A 121 8.20 21.65 10.48
N GLY A 122 7.01 22.25 10.54
CA GLY A 122 5.82 21.69 9.90
C GLY A 122 5.11 20.59 10.68
N THR A 123 5.49 20.35 11.93
CA THR A 123 4.80 19.44 12.85
C THR A 123 4.11 20.21 13.99
N ASN A 124 3.24 19.54 14.74
CA ASN A 124 2.63 20.07 15.96
C ASN A 124 3.62 20.43 17.08
N HIS A 125 4.88 19.99 17.00
CA HIS A 125 5.92 20.31 17.98
C HIS A 125 6.47 21.73 17.83
N LEU A 126 6.25 22.38 16.68
CA LEU A 126 6.63 23.77 16.44
C LEU A 126 5.43 24.59 15.98
N LYS A 127 5.06 25.59 16.78
CA LYS A 127 3.98 26.53 16.47
C LYS A 127 4.40 27.66 15.52
N ILE A 128 5.65 27.66 15.06
CA ILE A 128 6.17 28.67 14.14
C ILE A 128 5.63 28.37 12.74
N GLU A 129 5.06 29.38 12.07
CA GLU A 129 4.68 29.27 10.66
C GLU A 129 5.93 29.09 9.78
N THR A 130 5.95 28.01 9.03
CA THR A 130 7.04 27.63 8.13
C THR A 130 6.43 27.12 6.83
N THR A 131 7.03 27.52 5.71
CA THR A 131 6.68 27.01 4.37
C THR A 131 7.55 25.82 3.97
N VAL A 132 8.60 25.54 4.75
CA VAL A 132 9.55 24.45 4.49
C VAL A 132 9.37 23.39 5.58
N PRO A 133 9.02 22.13 5.22
CA PRO A 133 8.93 21.06 6.18
C PRO A 133 10.31 20.64 6.70
N GLY A 134 10.35 20.21 7.95
CA GLY A 134 11.54 19.66 8.59
C GLY A 134 11.79 18.20 8.20
N LEU A 135 13.01 17.74 8.46
CA LEU A 135 13.45 16.36 8.17
C LEU A 135 12.55 15.31 8.84
N GLY A 136 12.16 15.55 10.09
CA GLY A 136 11.25 14.70 10.85
C GLY A 136 9.82 14.74 10.33
N ALA A 137 9.33 15.87 9.82
CA ALA A 137 8.00 15.96 9.19
C ALA A 137 7.95 15.12 7.90
N ILE A 138 8.97 15.24 7.05
CA ILE A 138 9.10 14.46 5.82
C ILE A 138 9.22 12.96 6.16
N ALA A 139 10.13 12.60 7.07
CA ALA A 139 10.33 11.23 7.52
C ALA A 139 9.05 10.63 8.13
N PHE A 140 8.32 11.38 8.95
CA PHE A 140 7.07 10.94 9.56
C PHE A 140 6.01 10.65 8.51
N TYR A 141 5.82 11.58 7.55
CA TYR A 141 4.90 11.36 6.44
C TYR A 141 5.29 10.11 5.65
N MET A 142 6.54 9.99 5.21
CA MET A 142 7.00 8.85 4.43
C MET A 142 6.81 7.54 5.18
N TYR A 143 7.12 7.51 6.49
CA TYR A 143 7.00 6.31 7.31
C TYR A 143 5.54 5.84 7.43
N HIS A 144 4.63 6.77 7.76
CA HIS A 144 3.21 6.45 7.94
C HIS A 144 2.47 6.21 6.61
N ALA A 145 2.96 6.78 5.51
CA ALA A 145 2.50 6.47 4.16
C ALA A 145 3.09 5.15 3.61
N GLY A 146 3.97 4.47 4.35
CA GLY A 146 4.61 3.22 3.91
C GLY A 146 5.66 3.40 2.81
N LEU A 147 6.14 4.64 2.61
CA LEU A 147 7.08 5.02 1.56
C LEU A 147 8.55 4.86 1.95
N THR A 148 8.85 4.51 3.21
CA THR A 148 10.23 4.31 3.71
C THR A 148 10.77 2.90 3.44
N GLN A 149 9.92 1.99 2.97
CA GLN A 149 10.32 0.62 2.73
C GLN A 149 11.36 0.55 1.62
N THR A 150 12.47 -0.15 1.87
CA THR A 150 13.37 -0.58 0.81
C THR A 150 12.71 -1.70 0.00
N ASP A 151 13.12 -1.92 -1.25
CA ASP A 151 12.77 -3.17 -1.96
C ASP A 151 13.36 -4.39 -1.24
N ALA A 152 14.28 -4.18 -0.29
CA ALA A 152 14.76 -5.17 0.65
C ALA A 152 13.90 -5.30 1.93
N ASP A 153 13.08 -4.32 2.31
CA ASP A 153 12.09 -4.40 3.40
C ASP A 153 10.81 -5.07 2.87
N ALA A 154 10.57 -4.93 1.56
CA ALA A 154 9.75 -5.85 0.79
C ALA A 154 10.38 -7.26 0.66
N ARG A 155 11.66 -7.46 1.03
CA ARG A 155 12.36 -8.77 1.11
C ARG A 155 12.63 -9.25 2.56
N GLU A 156 12.41 -8.43 3.58
CA GLU A 156 12.20 -8.87 4.97
C GLU A 156 10.76 -9.37 5.20
N HIS A 157 9.87 -9.11 4.25
CA HIS A 157 8.89 -10.14 3.93
C HIS A 157 9.69 -11.31 3.37
N LYS A 158 9.72 -12.44 4.08
CA LYS A 158 9.97 -13.71 3.39
C LYS A 158 9.11 -13.66 2.13
N PRO A 159 9.68 -13.75 0.91
CA PRO A 159 8.87 -13.75 -0.29
C PRO A 159 7.73 -14.74 -0.10
N GLY A 160 6.50 -14.25 -0.11
CA GLY A 160 5.32 -15.07 0.10
C GLY A 160 4.64 -15.04 1.44
N GLU A 161 5.04 -14.16 2.34
CA GLU A 161 4.34 -13.99 3.60
C GLU A 161 3.24 -12.93 3.49
N VAL A 162 2.01 -13.33 3.82
CA VAL A 162 0.87 -12.43 3.95
C VAL A 162 0.72 -12.10 5.43
N LYS A 163 0.64 -10.82 5.74
CA LYS A 163 0.50 -10.30 7.10
C LYS A 163 -0.87 -9.67 7.29
N LEU A 164 -1.42 -9.82 8.48
CA LEU A 164 -2.52 -9.00 8.97
C LEU A 164 -1.96 -7.98 9.97
N VAL A 165 -2.25 -6.70 9.74
CA VAL A 165 -1.91 -5.61 10.64
C VAL A 165 -3.18 -5.11 11.31
N VAL A 166 -3.17 -4.98 12.64
CA VAL A 166 -4.29 -4.44 13.41
C VAL A 166 -4.21 -2.91 13.45
N LEU A 167 -5.12 -2.25 12.74
CA LEU A 167 -5.18 -0.79 12.62
C LEU A 167 -5.78 -0.11 13.85
N THR A 168 -6.66 -0.80 14.56
CA THR A 168 -7.34 -0.33 15.78
C THR A 168 -7.55 -1.51 16.70
N THR A 169 -7.35 -1.32 18.01
CA THR A 169 -7.57 -2.37 19.01
C THR A 169 -8.96 -2.99 18.82
N THR A 170 -8.99 -4.31 18.65
CA THR A 170 -10.16 -5.05 18.17
C THR A 170 -10.30 -6.39 18.88
N THR A 171 -11.37 -7.11 18.57
CA THR A 171 -11.62 -8.46 19.08
C THR A 171 -11.51 -9.48 17.96
N PHE A 172 -10.63 -10.45 18.14
CA PHE A 172 -10.57 -11.66 17.32
C PHE A 172 -11.52 -12.68 17.92
N LYS A 173 -12.33 -13.32 17.07
CA LYS A 173 -13.48 -14.13 17.51
C LYS A 173 -13.50 -15.49 16.88
N ASN A 174 -14.09 -16.44 17.60
CA ASN A 174 -14.29 -17.80 17.13
C ASN A 174 -15.37 -17.94 16.05
N SER A 175 -16.26 -16.95 15.97
CA SER A 175 -17.36 -16.87 15.01
C SER A 175 -17.64 -15.40 14.65
N PRO A 176 -18.33 -15.11 13.53
CA PRO A 176 -18.63 -13.75 13.08
C PRO A 176 -19.78 -13.09 13.85
N ILE A 177 -20.04 -13.54 15.08
CA ILE A 177 -21.07 -12.98 15.95
C ILE A 177 -20.52 -11.73 16.65
N GLN A 178 -21.38 -10.77 17.00
CA GLN A 178 -20.99 -9.60 17.78
C GLN A 178 -20.33 -9.99 19.12
N SER A 179 -19.20 -9.36 19.45
CA SER A 179 -18.33 -9.77 20.57
C SER A 179 -19.04 -9.88 21.93
N TYR A 180 -20.06 -9.06 22.17
CA TYR A 180 -20.81 -9.07 23.44
C TYR A 180 -21.65 -10.33 23.64
N LYS A 181 -21.94 -11.09 22.56
CA LYS A 181 -22.68 -12.35 22.62
C LYS A 181 -21.77 -13.57 22.78
N LEU A 182 -20.45 -13.38 22.74
CA LEU A 182 -19.45 -14.43 22.84
C LEU A 182 -18.89 -14.51 24.27
N GLN A 183 -18.60 -15.73 24.71
CA GLN A 183 -17.91 -15.98 25.97
C GLN A 183 -16.46 -15.49 25.89
N GLU A 184 -15.84 -15.23 27.04
CA GLU A 184 -14.42 -14.78 27.08
C GLU A 184 -13.45 -15.81 26.49
N SER A 185 -13.77 -17.11 26.58
CA SER A 185 -12.98 -18.17 25.92
C SER A 185 -13.12 -18.20 24.40
N GLU A 186 -14.08 -17.46 23.84
CA GLU A 186 -14.38 -17.45 22.40
C GLU A 186 -13.81 -16.24 21.66
N LYS A 187 -13.12 -15.36 22.39
CA LYS A 187 -12.64 -14.10 21.86
C LYS A 187 -11.35 -13.67 22.54
N ILE A 188 -10.54 -12.93 21.80
CA ILE A 188 -9.29 -12.37 22.30
C ILE A 188 -9.23 -10.90 21.88
N THR A 189 -8.89 -10.03 22.84
CA THR A 189 -8.56 -8.63 22.54
C THR A 189 -7.19 -8.57 21.92
N VAL A 190 -7.09 -7.92 20.77
CA VAL A 190 -5.85 -7.72 20.02
C VAL A 190 -5.64 -6.22 19.86
N ASN A 191 -4.50 -5.74 20.32
CA ASN A 191 -4.15 -4.33 20.37
C ASN A 191 -3.74 -3.80 19.00
N GLN A 192 -4.01 -2.51 18.78
CA GLN A 192 -3.50 -1.76 17.64
C GLN A 192 -1.98 -1.94 17.48
N GLY A 193 -1.52 -2.07 16.24
CA GLY A 193 -0.12 -2.24 15.87
C GLY A 193 0.37 -3.70 15.91
N GLN A 194 -0.40 -4.64 16.47
CA GLN A 194 -0.05 -6.06 16.40
C GLN A 194 -0.13 -6.58 14.96
N VAL A 195 0.80 -7.46 14.61
CA VAL A 195 0.96 -8.03 13.26
C VAL A 195 0.98 -9.56 13.37
N PHE A 196 0.25 -10.22 12.48
CA PHE A 196 0.14 -11.68 12.43
C PHE A 196 0.45 -12.20 11.03
N SER A 197 1.16 -13.31 10.95
CA SER A 197 1.26 -14.06 9.69
C SER A 197 -0.03 -14.82 9.43
N ILE A 198 -0.57 -14.69 8.22
CA ILE A 198 -1.76 -15.41 7.79
C ILE A 198 -1.48 -16.22 6.52
N VAL A 199 -2.23 -17.30 6.34
CA VAL A 199 -2.19 -18.12 5.13
C VAL A 199 -3.41 -17.91 4.24
N GLU A 200 -4.47 -17.35 4.81
CA GLU A 200 -5.75 -17.14 4.14
C GLU A 200 -6.54 -15.99 4.79
N ASP A 201 -7.18 -15.18 3.94
CA ASP A 201 -8.18 -14.17 4.26
C ASP A 201 -9.37 -14.30 3.30
N ASP A 202 -10.59 -14.14 3.82
CA ASP A 202 -11.81 -14.14 3.01
C ASP A 202 -12.87 -13.22 3.64
N PRO A 203 -13.49 -12.30 2.88
CA PRO A 203 -14.63 -11.53 3.38
C PRO A 203 -15.78 -12.45 3.79
N TYR A 204 -16.37 -12.18 4.94
CA TYR A 204 -17.55 -12.89 5.39
C TYR A 204 -18.82 -12.28 4.80
N GLU A 205 -19.89 -13.07 4.72
CA GLU A 205 -21.16 -12.71 4.05
C GLU A 205 -21.86 -11.49 4.65
N ASP A 206 -21.57 -11.16 5.92
CA ASP A 206 -22.14 -10.00 6.59
C ASP A 206 -21.48 -8.66 6.22
N GLY A 207 -20.38 -8.69 5.46
CA GLY A 207 -19.59 -7.52 5.06
C GLY A 207 -18.86 -6.80 6.21
N ALA A 208 -19.06 -7.23 7.46
CA ALA A 208 -18.48 -6.62 8.65
C ALA A 208 -17.25 -7.37 9.17
N HIS A 209 -17.13 -8.66 8.83
CA HIS A 209 -16.02 -9.49 9.23
C HIS A 209 -15.18 -9.99 8.06
N VAL A 210 -13.90 -10.21 8.38
CA VAL A 210 -13.01 -11.03 7.58
C VAL A 210 -12.70 -12.30 8.37
N ARG A 211 -12.78 -13.45 7.71
CA ARG A 211 -12.26 -14.71 8.22
C ARG A 211 -10.79 -14.78 7.87
N VAL A 212 -9.94 -15.08 8.85
CA VAL A 212 -8.50 -15.21 8.68
C VAL A 212 -8.00 -16.52 9.27
N VAL A 213 -6.94 -17.05 8.66
CA VAL A 213 -6.24 -18.25 9.15
C VAL A 213 -4.81 -17.87 9.47
N LEU A 214 -4.45 -17.89 10.75
CA LEU A 214 -3.09 -17.60 11.22
C LEU A 214 -2.12 -18.71 10.79
N ALA A 215 -0.89 -18.32 10.49
CA ALA A 215 0.17 -19.23 10.10
C ALA A 215 0.82 -19.96 11.30
N ASP A 216 0.72 -19.40 12.50
CA ASP A 216 1.37 -19.88 13.73
C ASP A 216 0.42 -19.81 14.94
N ASP A 217 0.92 -20.21 16.12
CA ASP A 217 0.14 -20.27 17.38
C ASP A 217 0.19 -18.94 18.16
N SER A 218 0.38 -17.82 17.46
CA SER A 218 0.49 -16.48 18.07
C SER A 218 -0.71 -16.08 18.93
N LEU A 219 -1.89 -16.66 18.69
CA LEU A 219 -3.10 -16.50 19.51
C LEU A 219 -3.55 -17.83 20.15
N GLY A 220 -2.61 -18.75 20.38
CA GLY A 220 -2.87 -20.11 20.87
C GLY A 220 -3.11 -21.12 19.74
N GLU A 221 -3.52 -22.34 20.10
CA GLU A 221 -3.66 -23.48 19.17
C GLU A 221 -4.68 -23.24 18.04
N LYS A 222 -5.60 -22.29 18.24
CA LYS A 222 -6.63 -21.98 17.27
C LYS A 222 -6.10 -21.04 16.18
N LYS A 223 -6.18 -21.49 14.92
CA LYS A 223 -5.72 -20.73 13.75
C LYS A 223 -6.80 -19.87 13.10
N VAL A 224 -8.06 -20.29 13.14
CA VAL A 224 -9.15 -19.62 12.43
C VAL A 224 -9.81 -18.57 13.31
N TRP A 225 -9.84 -17.33 12.84
CA TRP A 225 -10.42 -16.20 13.56
C TRP A 225 -11.30 -15.35 12.65
N PHE A 226 -12.25 -14.66 13.25
CA PHE A 226 -13.03 -13.60 12.64
C PHE A 226 -12.68 -12.29 13.31
N CYS A 227 -12.33 -11.28 12.51
CA CYS A 227 -12.07 -9.93 13.00
C CYS A 227 -12.86 -8.91 12.17
N TYR A 228 -13.09 -7.74 12.76
CA TYR A 228 -13.82 -6.67 12.07
C TYR A 228 -13.00 -6.14 10.89
N SER A 229 -13.60 -6.13 9.70
CA SER A 229 -12.96 -5.76 8.43
C SER A 229 -12.30 -4.39 8.46
N GLN A 230 -12.91 -3.42 9.14
CA GLN A 230 -12.40 -2.04 9.24
C GLN A 230 -11.22 -1.88 10.21
N HIS A 231 -10.96 -2.88 11.06
CA HIS A 231 -9.92 -2.79 12.09
C HIS A 231 -8.61 -3.41 11.64
N VAL A 232 -8.53 -3.96 10.43
CA VAL A 232 -7.39 -4.71 9.94
C VAL A 232 -7.00 -4.32 8.52
N GLU A 233 -5.72 -4.51 8.21
CA GLU A 233 -5.16 -4.38 6.87
C GLU A 233 -4.38 -5.65 6.53
N ILE A 234 -4.61 -6.21 5.34
CA ILE A 234 -3.81 -7.31 4.83
C ILE A 234 -2.64 -6.76 4.01
N ARG A 235 -1.42 -7.20 4.28
CA ARG A 235 -0.20 -6.78 3.60
C ARG A 235 0.54 -7.95 2.97
N GLY A 236 1.12 -7.68 1.81
CA GLY A 236 1.96 -8.64 1.09
C GLY A 236 1.17 -9.63 0.24
N CYS A 237 1.90 -10.46 -0.49
CA CYS A 237 1.34 -11.49 -1.35
C CYS A 237 2.24 -12.74 -1.33
N GLN A 238 1.71 -13.87 -1.80
CA GLN A 238 2.43 -15.13 -1.94
C GLN A 238 3.64 -14.99 -2.90
N SER A 239 4.73 -15.74 -2.70
CA SER A 239 6.01 -15.55 -3.43
C SER A 239 5.92 -16.00 -4.87
N ASP A 240 5.04 -16.97 -5.09
CA ASP A 240 4.69 -17.55 -6.37
C ASP A 240 3.62 -16.74 -7.11
N ASN A 241 3.09 -15.65 -6.51
CA ASN A 241 2.14 -14.76 -7.16
C ASN A 241 2.85 -13.83 -8.15
N LYS A 242 3.02 -14.31 -9.39
CA LYS A 242 3.60 -13.56 -10.51
C LYS A 242 2.67 -13.63 -11.72
N PRO A 243 1.48 -13.00 -11.66
CA PRO A 243 0.51 -13.08 -12.72
C PRO A 243 1.07 -12.49 -14.02
N GLN A 244 1.14 -13.31 -15.06
CA GLN A 244 1.50 -12.92 -16.41
C GLN A 244 0.29 -13.10 -17.31
N ASP A 245 -0.46 -12.01 -17.50
CA ASP A 245 -1.63 -11.98 -18.36
C ASP A 245 -1.43 -10.87 -19.39
N GLU A 246 -1.60 -11.18 -20.66
CA GLU A 246 -1.45 -10.21 -21.75
C GLU A 246 -2.77 -9.49 -21.99
N PRO A 247 -2.80 -8.18 -22.29
CA PRO A 247 -4.03 -7.49 -22.67
C PRO A 247 -4.69 -8.17 -23.88
N GLU A 248 -6.02 -8.18 -23.93
CA GLU A 248 -6.69 -8.69 -25.13
C GLU A 248 -6.91 -7.56 -26.14
N ILE A 249 -6.61 -7.85 -27.40
CA ILE A 249 -6.90 -6.94 -28.50
C ILE A 249 -8.34 -7.22 -28.95
N LEU A 250 -9.29 -6.50 -28.36
CA LEU A 250 -10.69 -6.54 -28.75
C LEU A 250 -10.92 -5.58 -29.93
N PRO A 251 -11.79 -5.94 -30.90
CA PRO A 251 -12.21 -4.99 -31.92
C PRO A 251 -13.04 -3.86 -31.30
N GLU A 252 -12.94 -2.67 -31.87
CA GLU A 252 -13.71 -1.51 -31.40
C GLU A 252 -15.22 -1.81 -31.40
N PRO A 253 -15.92 -1.60 -30.28
CA PRO A 253 -17.36 -1.76 -30.21
C PRO A 253 -18.03 -0.85 -31.23
N SER A 254 -18.92 -1.40 -32.06
CA SER A 254 -19.76 -0.60 -32.94
C SER A 254 -21.21 -0.77 -32.54
N LYS A 255 -22.01 0.31 -32.59
CA LYS A 255 -23.45 0.27 -32.26
C LYS A 255 -24.26 -0.76 -33.06
N ARG A 256 -23.70 -1.32 -34.13
CA ARG A 256 -24.34 -2.33 -34.99
C ARG A 256 -23.83 -3.76 -34.75
N ASN A 257 -22.78 -3.94 -33.96
CA ASN A 257 -22.19 -5.23 -33.66
C ASN A 257 -22.12 -5.43 -32.15
N ARG A 258 -23.09 -6.19 -31.61
CA ARG A 258 -23.11 -6.61 -30.20
C ARG A 258 -22.09 -7.73 -29.91
N GLY A 259 -21.49 -8.31 -30.95
CA GLY A 259 -20.57 -9.44 -30.84
C GLY A 259 -21.31 -10.77 -30.73
N LYS A 260 -20.58 -11.81 -30.31
CA LYS A 260 -21.13 -13.16 -30.14
C LYS A 260 -22.02 -13.22 -28.88
N LEU A 261 -23.12 -13.96 -28.95
CA LEU A 261 -23.91 -14.36 -27.78
C LEU A 261 -23.07 -15.27 -26.85
N ILE A 262 -23.10 -14.96 -25.55
CA ILE A 262 -22.37 -15.69 -24.50
C ILE A 262 -23.33 -16.07 -23.37
N ASP A 263 -23.02 -17.17 -22.68
CA ASP A 263 -23.80 -17.63 -21.53
C ASP A 263 -23.23 -16.99 -20.25
N ILE A 264 -24.04 -16.16 -19.60
CA ILE A 264 -23.72 -15.49 -18.35
C ILE A 264 -24.78 -15.90 -17.32
N PRO A 265 -24.39 -16.58 -16.23
CA PRO A 265 -25.33 -17.02 -15.21
C PRO A 265 -26.25 -15.89 -14.71
N GLY A 266 -27.56 -16.14 -14.77
CA GLY A 266 -28.62 -15.21 -14.33
C GLY A 266 -28.92 -14.04 -15.27
N GLU A 267 -28.17 -13.89 -16.35
CA GLU A 267 -28.45 -12.90 -17.38
C GLU A 267 -29.08 -13.57 -18.62
N SER A 268 -29.81 -12.80 -19.42
CA SER A 268 -30.45 -13.30 -20.65
C SER A 268 -30.06 -12.41 -21.84
N ASP A 269 -29.85 -13.04 -23.00
CA ASP A 269 -29.49 -12.36 -24.26
C ASP A 269 -28.22 -11.49 -24.16
N VAL A 270 -27.17 -11.96 -23.48
CA VAL A 270 -25.91 -11.21 -23.36
C VAL A 270 -24.96 -11.50 -24.51
N CYS A 271 -24.51 -10.45 -25.19
CA CYS A 271 -23.45 -10.50 -26.19
C CYS A 271 -22.16 -9.86 -25.68
N LEU A 272 -21.02 -10.22 -26.29
CA LEU A 272 -19.69 -9.76 -25.89
C LEU A 272 -19.57 -8.24 -25.69
N PHE A 273 -20.05 -7.43 -26.64
CA PHE A 273 -19.91 -5.97 -26.57
C PHE A 273 -21.06 -5.28 -25.83
N ASP A 274 -21.96 -6.04 -25.20
CA ASP A 274 -22.98 -5.46 -24.36
C ASP A 274 -22.33 -4.88 -23.09
N PRO A 275 -22.74 -3.66 -22.65
CA PRO A 275 -22.27 -3.08 -21.40
C PRO A 275 -22.71 -3.90 -20.18
N ILE A 276 -21.81 -4.06 -19.20
CA ILE A 276 -22.06 -4.92 -18.02
C ILE A 276 -23.20 -4.38 -17.14
N LEU A 277 -23.28 -3.05 -16.96
CA LEU A 277 -24.25 -2.37 -16.09
C LEU A 277 -25.36 -1.64 -16.86
N GLY A 278 -25.60 -2.02 -18.12
CA GLY A 278 -26.59 -1.38 -18.99
C GLY A 278 -26.03 -0.19 -19.78
N GLU A 279 -26.91 0.48 -20.55
CA GLU A 279 -26.54 1.31 -21.72
C GLU A 279 -25.47 2.40 -21.49
N ASN A 280 -25.31 2.92 -20.28
CA ASN A 280 -24.36 3.99 -19.95
C ASN A 280 -23.01 3.49 -19.42
N CYS A 281 -22.84 2.17 -19.28
CA CYS A 281 -21.58 1.58 -18.82
C CYS A 281 -20.55 1.51 -19.95
N HIS A 282 -19.31 1.86 -19.63
CA HIS A 282 -18.17 1.93 -20.53
C HIS A 282 -17.36 0.62 -20.57
N PHE A 283 -17.74 -0.36 -19.73
CA PHE A 283 -17.09 -1.67 -19.65
C PHE A 283 -18.03 -2.76 -20.12
N THR A 284 -17.48 -3.68 -20.90
CA THR A 284 -18.24 -4.69 -21.65
C THR A 284 -17.97 -6.10 -21.14
N TRP A 285 -18.88 -7.02 -21.45
CA TRP A 285 -18.66 -8.44 -21.16
C TRP A 285 -17.44 -9.01 -21.88
N ALA A 286 -17.03 -8.46 -23.01
CA ALA A 286 -15.83 -8.85 -23.74
C ALA A 286 -14.58 -8.61 -22.90
N GLU A 287 -14.50 -7.49 -22.19
CA GLU A 287 -13.38 -7.19 -21.30
C GLU A 287 -13.41 -8.08 -20.05
N ALA A 288 -14.60 -8.24 -19.43
CA ALA A 288 -14.75 -9.06 -18.24
C ALA A 288 -14.44 -10.54 -18.48
N THR A 289 -14.80 -11.06 -19.66
CA THR A 289 -14.72 -12.49 -20.01
C THR A 289 -13.59 -12.82 -20.97
N LYS A 290 -12.68 -11.88 -21.25
CA LYS A 290 -11.57 -12.08 -22.17
C LYS A 290 -12.05 -12.62 -23.54
N GLY A 291 -12.89 -11.83 -24.21
CA GLY A 291 -13.46 -12.17 -25.51
C GLY A 291 -14.38 -13.39 -25.49
N GLY A 292 -14.91 -13.75 -24.30
CA GLY A 292 -15.75 -14.92 -24.08
C GLY A 292 -14.98 -16.21 -23.80
N THR A 293 -13.66 -16.14 -23.59
CA THR A 293 -12.84 -17.32 -23.24
C THR A 293 -12.81 -17.61 -21.74
N ARG A 294 -13.27 -16.67 -20.92
CA ARG A 294 -13.30 -16.72 -19.45
C ARG A 294 -14.70 -16.44 -18.95
N LEU A 295 -15.64 -17.35 -19.22
CA LEU A 295 -17.03 -17.21 -18.79
C LEU A 295 -17.16 -17.45 -17.27
N PRO A 296 -17.94 -16.62 -16.54
CA PRO A 296 -18.17 -16.78 -15.11
C PRO A 296 -18.89 -18.10 -14.78
N GLU A 297 -18.44 -18.80 -13.75
CA GLU A 297 -18.94 -20.15 -13.41
C GLU A 297 -20.30 -20.15 -12.71
N ASN A 298 -20.69 -19.04 -12.04
CA ASN A 298 -21.91 -18.96 -11.26
C ASN A 298 -22.36 -17.51 -11.02
N GLN A 299 -23.58 -17.34 -10.49
CA GLN A 299 -24.18 -16.04 -10.20
C GLN A 299 -23.32 -15.16 -9.29
N LYS A 300 -22.67 -15.73 -8.26
CA LYS A 300 -21.86 -14.95 -7.32
C LYS A 300 -20.69 -14.25 -8.03
N VAL A 301 -20.07 -14.92 -9.01
CA VAL A 301 -19.03 -14.30 -9.85
C VAL A 301 -19.61 -13.18 -10.71
N VAL A 302 -20.81 -13.37 -11.28
CA VAL A 302 -21.50 -12.33 -12.07
C VAL A 302 -21.81 -11.10 -11.22
N ASP A 303 -22.32 -11.28 -10.01
CA ASP A 303 -22.61 -10.19 -9.07
C ASP A 303 -21.33 -9.43 -8.69
N ASN A 304 -20.24 -10.17 -8.46
CA ASN A 304 -18.93 -9.60 -8.18
C ASN A 304 -18.33 -8.82 -9.35
N ILE A 305 -18.50 -9.32 -10.59
CA ILE A 305 -18.11 -8.60 -11.82
C ILE A 305 -18.86 -7.27 -11.88
N LYS A 306 -20.18 -7.28 -11.69
CA LYS A 306 -20.99 -6.05 -11.67
C LYS A 306 -20.52 -5.08 -10.59
N LYS A 307 -20.25 -5.56 -9.38
CA LYS A 307 -19.73 -4.75 -8.26
C LYS A 307 -18.39 -4.07 -8.58
N ILE A 308 -17.42 -4.79 -9.15
CA ILE A 308 -16.12 -4.18 -9.48
C ILE A 308 -16.26 -3.25 -10.70
N THR A 309 -17.20 -3.50 -11.61
CA THR A 309 -17.51 -2.58 -12.72
C THR A 309 -18.08 -1.25 -12.23
N GLU A 310 -18.91 -1.23 -11.19
CA GLU A 310 -19.35 0.03 -10.56
C GLU A 310 -18.14 0.82 -10.05
N GLY A 311 -17.20 0.14 -9.39
CA GLY A 311 -15.94 0.71 -8.96
C GLY A 311 -15.10 1.27 -10.11
N LEU A 312 -15.05 0.58 -11.25
CA LEU A 312 -14.34 1.05 -12.44
C LEU A 312 -14.96 2.32 -13.04
N GLU A 313 -16.28 2.49 -13.03
CA GLU A 313 -16.92 3.73 -13.49
C GLU A 313 -16.55 4.90 -12.58
N GLU A 314 -16.58 4.71 -11.26
CA GLU A 314 -16.15 5.74 -10.32
C GLU A 314 -14.65 6.09 -10.50
N ILE A 315 -13.80 5.09 -10.74
CA ILE A 315 -12.38 5.31 -11.08
C ILE A 315 -12.28 6.12 -12.38
N ARG A 316 -13.03 5.75 -13.43
CA ARG A 316 -13.03 6.49 -14.70
C ARG A 316 -13.38 7.96 -14.49
N GLU A 317 -14.38 8.27 -13.66
CA GLU A 317 -14.76 9.64 -13.30
C GLU A 317 -13.67 10.37 -12.48
N LEU A 318 -13.10 9.72 -11.46
CA LEU A 318 -12.01 10.25 -10.64
C LEU A 318 -10.79 10.67 -11.48
N PHE A 319 -10.55 9.97 -12.58
CA PHE A 319 -9.46 10.24 -13.52
C PHE A 319 -9.88 11.11 -14.72
N GLY A 320 -11.01 11.81 -14.60
CA GLY A 320 -11.45 12.81 -15.58
C GLY A 320 -12.02 12.20 -16.85
N ALA A 321 -12.74 11.09 -16.73
CA ALA A 321 -13.36 10.34 -17.83
C ALA A 321 -12.36 9.83 -18.89
N LYS A 322 -11.08 9.63 -18.50
CA LYS A 322 -10.05 9.09 -19.40
C LYS A 322 -10.32 7.62 -19.75
N PRO A 323 -9.96 7.16 -20.95
CA PRO A 323 -10.07 5.76 -21.32
C PRO A 323 -9.27 4.86 -20.37
N ILE A 324 -9.92 3.78 -19.93
CA ILE A 324 -9.33 2.72 -19.12
C ILE A 324 -9.20 1.49 -20.02
N THR A 325 -8.01 0.92 -20.10
CA THR A 325 -7.77 -0.34 -20.79
C THR A 325 -7.63 -1.46 -19.77
N ILE A 326 -8.50 -2.46 -19.87
CA ILE A 326 -8.49 -3.65 -19.03
C ILE A 326 -7.41 -4.62 -19.54
N THR A 327 -6.48 -5.00 -18.67
CA THR A 327 -5.46 -6.01 -18.99
C THR A 327 -5.93 -7.39 -18.52
N SER A 328 -6.51 -7.46 -17.32
CA SER A 328 -7.09 -8.68 -16.75
C SER A 328 -8.33 -8.37 -15.91
N PHE A 329 -9.31 -9.27 -15.94
CA PHE A 329 -10.56 -9.15 -15.20
C PHE A 329 -10.89 -10.51 -14.58
N TYR A 330 -11.98 -11.20 -14.96
CA TYR A 330 -12.26 -12.50 -14.37
C TYR A 330 -11.27 -13.57 -14.86
N ARG A 331 -10.79 -14.41 -13.93
CA ARG A 331 -9.93 -15.56 -14.22
C ARG A 331 -10.54 -16.83 -13.64
N PRO A 332 -11.02 -17.77 -14.49
CA PRO A 332 -11.37 -19.10 -14.03
C PRO A 332 -10.21 -19.74 -13.25
N PRO A 333 -10.45 -20.58 -12.23
CA PRO A 333 -9.40 -21.13 -11.37
C PRO A 333 -8.24 -21.78 -12.13
N HIS A 334 -8.53 -22.46 -13.25
CA HIS A 334 -7.52 -23.10 -14.08
C HIS A 334 -6.64 -22.10 -14.84
N ILE A 335 -7.22 -21.01 -15.37
CA ILE A 335 -6.49 -19.91 -16.01
C ILE A 335 -5.63 -19.18 -14.97
N ASN A 336 -6.19 -18.88 -13.79
CA ASN A 336 -5.43 -18.20 -12.73
C ASN A 336 -4.15 -18.97 -12.36
N ARG A 337 -4.22 -20.31 -12.28
CA ARG A 337 -3.02 -21.15 -12.06
C ARG A 337 -2.03 -21.08 -13.21
N GLN A 338 -2.51 -21.09 -14.46
CA GLN A 338 -1.65 -21.04 -15.65
C GLN A 338 -0.88 -19.73 -15.74
N VAL A 339 -1.51 -18.60 -15.40
CA VAL A 339 -0.86 -17.29 -15.42
C VAL A 339 0.02 -17.04 -14.20
N GLY A 340 0.10 -17.96 -13.24
CA GLY A 340 0.89 -17.78 -12.00
C GLY A 340 0.24 -16.86 -10.96
N GLY A 341 -1.09 -16.77 -10.95
CA GLY A 341 -1.83 -16.00 -9.96
C GLY A 341 -1.93 -16.71 -8.60
N ALA A 342 -2.06 -15.93 -7.53
CA ALA A 342 -2.27 -16.44 -6.17
C ALA A 342 -3.48 -17.39 -6.06
N ARG A 343 -3.40 -18.36 -5.13
CA ARG A 343 -4.43 -19.39 -4.96
C ARG A 343 -5.83 -18.84 -4.66
N ASN A 344 -5.88 -17.81 -3.82
CA ASN A 344 -7.11 -17.13 -3.41
C ASN A 344 -7.27 -15.77 -4.11
N SER A 345 -6.83 -15.69 -5.37
CA SER A 345 -6.89 -14.44 -6.14
C SER A 345 -8.33 -13.93 -6.26
N ARG A 346 -8.50 -12.62 -6.06
CA ARG A 346 -9.78 -11.92 -6.24
C ARG A 346 -10.29 -11.94 -7.69
N HIS A 347 -9.40 -12.11 -8.68
CA HIS A 347 -9.80 -12.37 -10.07
C HIS A 347 -10.64 -13.66 -10.23
N ILE A 348 -10.43 -14.67 -9.36
CA ILE A 348 -11.25 -15.90 -9.35
C ILE A 348 -12.63 -15.64 -8.76
N GLN A 349 -12.74 -14.65 -7.86
CA GLN A 349 -14.02 -14.27 -7.27
C GLN A 349 -14.82 -13.36 -8.21
N GLY A 350 -14.20 -12.78 -9.24
CA GLY A 350 -14.82 -11.86 -10.19
C GLY A 350 -14.81 -10.40 -9.73
N ASP A 351 -14.25 -10.09 -8.57
CA ASP A 351 -14.29 -8.75 -7.99
C ASP A 351 -12.95 -8.01 -8.09
N ALA A 352 -12.11 -8.35 -9.07
CA ALA A 352 -10.82 -7.72 -9.29
C ALA A 352 -10.54 -7.42 -10.76
N VAL A 353 -9.71 -6.41 -10.97
CA VAL A 353 -9.34 -5.90 -12.28
C VAL A 353 -7.92 -5.35 -12.24
N ASP A 354 -7.17 -5.71 -13.28
CA ASP A 354 -5.90 -5.11 -13.65
C ASP A 354 -6.14 -4.20 -14.85
N PHE A 355 -5.70 -2.94 -14.76
CA PHE A 355 -5.98 -1.94 -15.79
C PHE A 355 -4.88 -0.89 -15.93
N VAL A 356 -4.93 -0.16 -17.03
CA VAL A 356 -4.13 1.05 -17.27
C VAL A 356 -5.05 2.21 -17.65
N ILE A 357 -4.69 3.43 -17.25
CA ILE A 357 -5.42 4.65 -17.63
C ILE A 357 -4.60 5.38 -18.69
N GLN A 358 -5.23 5.71 -19.81
CA GLN A 358 -4.54 6.33 -20.93
C GLN A 358 -3.86 7.65 -20.52
N GLY A 359 -2.55 7.72 -20.75
CA GLY A 359 -1.73 8.91 -20.47
C GLY A 359 -1.41 9.12 -18.99
N ILE A 360 -1.69 8.16 -18.11
CA ILE A 360 -1.31 8.22 -16.69
C ILE A 360 -0.52 6.95 -16.32
N PRO A 361 0.74 7.08 -15.88
CA PRO A 361 1.54 5.93 -15.47
C PRO A 361 0.89 5.17 -14.30
N PRO A 362 0.97 3.82 -14.25
CA PRO A 362 0.36 3.02 -13.18
C PRO A 362 0.74 3.45 -11.75
N LYS A 363 1.98 3.87 -11.54
CA LYS A 363 2.44 4.41 -10.25
C LYS A 363 1.64 5.64 -9.81
N GLU A 364 1.30 6.53 -10.74
CA GLU A 364 0.50 7.72 -10.45
C GLU A 364 -0.98 7.39 -10.26
N VAL A 365 -1.51 6.41 -11.01
CA VAL A 365 -2.85 5.87 -10.77
C VAL A 365 -2.92 5.30 -9.35
N HIS A 366 -1.99 4.43 -8.97
CA HIS A 366 -1.91 3.85 -7.62
C HIS A 366 -1.85 4.93 -6.54
N ARG A 367 -0.96 5.94 -6.68
CA ARG A 367 -0.80 7.04 -5.71
C ARG A 367 -2.11 7.78 -5.45
N ARG A 368 -2.86 8.10 -6.51
CA ARG A 368 -4.14 8.82 -6.41
C ARG A 368 -5.26 7.94 -5.89
N LEU A 369 -5.25 6.66 -6.25
CA LEU A 369 -6.33 5.73 -5.97
C LEU A 369 -6.26 5.13 -4.58
N GLU A 370 -5.06 4.90 -4.03
CA GLU A 370 -4.85 4.30 -2.70
C GLU A 370 -5.68 4.97 -1.59
N PRO A 371 -5.56 6.31 -1.37
CA PRO A 371 -6.30 6.96 -0.29
C PRO A 371 -7.81 7.01 -0.55
N TRP A 372 -8.22 7.14 -1.82
CA TRP A 372 -9.63 7.22 -2.20
C TRP A 372 -10.36 5.87 -2.11
N TRP A 373 -9.69 4.79 -2.51
CA TRP A 373 -10.26 3.44 -2.41
C TRP A 373 -10.29 2.96 -0.96
N GLY A 374 -9.28 3.31 -0.17
CA GLY A 374 -9.25 3.09 1.27
C GLY A 374 -9.59 1.65 1.66
N SER A 375 -10.63 1.49 2.47
CA SER A 375 -11.11 0.21 2.99
C SER A 375 -12.07 -0.56 2.07
N ARG A 376 -12.36 -0.06 0.86
CA ARG A 376 -13.27 -0.71 -0.10
C ARG A 376 -12.73 -2.04 -0.61
N GLY A 377 -11.41 -2.21 -0.64
CA GLY A 377 -10.77 -3.45 -1.02
C GLY A 377 -9.26 -3.35 -1.20
N GLY A 378 -8.74 -4.27 -2.01
CA GLY A 378 -7.32 -4.38 -2.30
C GLY A 378 -6.83 -3.43 -3.38
N ILE A 379 -5.58 -2.97 -3.23
CA ILE A 379 -4.84 -2.24 -4.26
C ILE A 379 -3.42 -2.79 -4.30
N ALA A 380 -2.92 -3.05 -5.51
CA ALA A 380 -1.52 -3.37 -5.72
C ALA A 380 -0.79 -2.31 -6.55
N SER A 381 0.51 -2.18 -6.32
CA SER A 381 1.42 -1.49 -7.24
C SER A 381 2.10 -2.47 -8.19
N ALA A 382 2.19 -2.09 -9.46
CA ALA A 382 3.01 -2.76 -10.49
C ALA A 382 3.57 -1.69 -11.45
N SER A 383 4.64 -2.00 -12.19
CA SER A 383 5.21 -1.06 -13.16
C SER A 383 4.34 -0.85 -14.40
N VAL A 384 3.56 -1.87 -14.79
CA VAL A 384 2.85 -1.93 -16.08
C VAL A 384 1.33 -1.87 -16.00
N PHE A 385 0.73 -2.05 -14.82
CA PHE A 385 -0.72 -1.92 -14.60
C PHE A 385 -1.03 -1.52 -13.14
N THR A 386 -2.28 -1.16 -12.88
CA THR A 386 -2.82 -1.00 -11.53
C THR A 386 -3.81 -2.11 -11.24
N HIS A 387 -3.70 -2.73 -10.07
CA HIS A 387 -4.66 -3.72 -9.59
C HIS A 387 -5.61 -3.07 -8.59
N VAL A 388 -6.90 -3.37 -8.72
CA VAL A 388 -7.89 -3.14 -7.65
C VAL A 388 -8.81 -4.34 -7.49
N ASP A 389 -9.29 -4.53 -6.27
CA ASP A 389 -10.39 -5.44 -5.98
C ASP A 389 -11.38 -4.86 -4.96
N CYS A 390 -12.56 -5.48 -4.91
CA CYS A 390 -13.71 -5.09 -4.09
C CYS A 390 -13.92 -6.03 -2.89
N ARG A 391 -12.85 -6.59 -2.31
CA ARG A 391 -12.95 -7.58 -1.21
C ARG A 391 -13.59 -7.04 0.07
N GLY A 392 -13.79 -5.73 0.21
CA GLY A 392 -14.53 -5.14 1.35
C GLY A 392 -13.68 -4.87 2.60
N TYR A 393 -12.35 -5.01 2.52
CA TYR A 393 -11.40 -4.56 3.54
C TYR A 393 -10.07 -4.20 2.89
N LYS A 394 -9.25 -3.43 3.63
CA LYS A 394 -8.01 -2.90 3.13
C LYS A 394 -6.98 -4.02 2.92
N ALA A 395 -6.47 -4.15 1.69
CA ALA A 395 -5.36 -5.04 1.36
C ALA A 395 -4.34 -4.35 0.45
N ARG A 396 -3.03 -4.49 0.72
CA ARG A 396 -1.95 -3.79 -0.01
C ARG A 396 -0.77 -4.71 -0.29
N TRP A 397 -0.32 -4.74 -1.54
CA TRP A 397 0.88 -5.48 -1.94
C TRP A 397 1.55 -4.83 -3.15
N SER A 398 2.78 -5.26 -3.45
CA SER A 398 3.53 -4.84 -4.62
C SER A 398 3.90 -6.07 -5.43
N TYR A 399 3.73 -5.99 -6.74
CA TYR A 399 4.16 -7.04 -7.66
C TYR A 399 5.67 -6.99 -7.95
N GLY A 400 6.33 -5.84 -7.74
CA GLY A 400 7.78 -5.72 -7.75
C GLY A 400 8.47 -5.84 -9.12
N TYR A 401 7.72 -5.83 -10.21
CA TYR A 401 8.23 -5.79 -11.59
C TYR A 401 7.68 -4.59 -12.32
#